data_AF-I9A2N1-F1
#
_entry.id   AF-I9A2N1-F1
#
_cell.length_a   1.000
_cell.length_b   1.000
_cell.length_c   1.000
_cell.angle_alpha   90.00
_cell.angle_beta   90.00
_cell.angle_gamma   90.00
#
_symmetry.space_group_name_H-M   'P 1'
#
loop_
_entity.id
_entity.type
_entity.pdbx_description
1 polymer ?
#
loop_
_entity_poly.entity_id
_entity_poly.type
_entity_poly.pdbx_seq_one_letter_code
_entity_poly.pdbx_strand_id
1 'polypeptide(L)'
;MSSSRGSGALRLPAGRWSVRARSTGPAGRVVAGGLALGLAVGFGALAAGCSSDGSGAAADVRITDCVRDPDNHRAVVTGEVYNGSSKRSNYVIQVDVKANDSKIESGLASLFKVNSGARKTFTIRPVGADVPSGTKLTCTVAHVGRIAAE
;
A
#
# COMPACT_ATOMS: atom_id res chain seq x y z
N MET A 1 23.15 58.95 -18.87
CA MET A 1 23.66 57.58 -19.15
C MET A 1 22.83 56.61 -18.29
N SER A 2 22.09 55.60 -18.78
CA SER A 2 22.45 54.44 -19.64
C SER A 2 23.48 53.51 -18.94
N SER A 3 23.32 52.19 -18.76
CA SER A 3 22.23 51.25 -19.12
C SER A 3 22.33 49.89 -18.41
N SER A 4 21.19 49.27 -18.03
CA SER A 4 20.97 47.79 -17.85
C SER A 4 21.87 47.04 -16.82
N ARG A 5 21.79 45.73 -16.48
CA ARG A 5 20.94 44.52 -16.74
C ARG A 5 20.65 43.83 -15.37
N GLY A 6 19.84 42.77 -15.19
CA GLY A 6 19.01 41.95 -16.07
C GLY A 6 18.12 40.96 -15.28
N SER A 7 17.10 40.38 -15.92
CA SER A 7 16.05 39.55 -15.30
C SER A 7 16.45 38.08 -15.07
N GLY A 8 15.82 37.41 -14.10
CA GLY A 8 16.07 35.98 -13.84
C GLY A 8 15.15 35.30 -12.82
N ALA A 9 13.83 35.51 -12.89
CA ALA A 9 12.88 34.84 -11.99
C ALA A 9 12.53 33.43 -12.51
N LEU A 10 12.87 32.37 -11.75
CA LEU A 10 12.41 31.00 -12.01
C LEU A 10 11.23 30.64 -11.11
N ARG A 11 10.16 30.13 -11.71
CA ARG A 11 8.88 29.81 -11.04
C ARG A 11 8.86 28.38 -10.52
N LEU A 12 8.37 28.19 -9.29
CA LEU A 12 7.91 26.90 -8.78
C LEU A 12 6.51 26.58 -9.36
N PRO A 13 6.26 25.37 -9.89
CA PRO A 13 4.95 24.99 -10.40
C PRO A 13 3.99 24.56 -9.27
N ALA A 14 2.84 25.24 -9.17
CA ALA A 14 1.76 24.86 -8.27
C ALA A 14 0.92 23.71 -8.87
N GLY A 15 1.16 22.47 -8.43
CA GLY A 15 0.41 21.28 -8.83
C GLY A 15 -1.01 21.24 -8.25
N ARG A 16 -1.99 21.76 -9.00
CA ARG A 16 -3.39 21.92 -8.57
C ARG A 16 -4.25 20.67 -8.85
N TRP A 17 -4.23 19.70 -7.93
CA TRP A 17 -5.06 18.50 -8.02
C TRP A 17 -6.56 18.86 -7.98
N SER A 18 -7.29 18.55 -9.05
CA SER A 18 -8.72 18.84 -9.17
C SER A 18 -9.52 17.54 -9.14
N VAL A 19 -10.02 17.15 -7.95
CA VAL A 19 -10.96 16.04 -7.81
C VAL A 19 -12.33 16.51 -8.32
N ARG A 20 -12.76 16.01 -9.49
CA ARG A 20 -14.10 16.27 -10.01
C ARG A 20 -15.01 15.07 -9.75
N ALA A 21 -15.58 15.01 -8.55
CA ALA A 21 -16.73 14.15 -8.31
C ALA A 21 -17.92 14.62 -9.18
N ARG A 22 -18.58 13.70 -9.87
CA ARG A 22 -19.95 13.92 -10.37
C ARG A 22 -20.69 12.57 -10.39
N SER A 23 -21.63 12.43 -9.47
CA SER A 23 -22.53 11.28 -9.39
C SER A 23 -23.87 11.61 -10.04
N THR A 24 -24.51 10.57 -10.59
CA THR A 24 -25.97 10.40 -10.81
C THR A 24 -26.71 11.32 -11.78
N GLY A 25 -27.40 10.69 -12.75
CA GLY A 25 -28.43 11.27 -13.60
C GLY A 25 -28.71 10.43 -14.86
N PRO A 26 -29.76 9.60 -14.90
CA PRO A 26 -30.11 8.80 -16.08
C PRO A 26 -31.23 9.45 -16.91
N ALA A 27 -30.98 9.72 -18.20
CA ALA A 27 -31.99 9.83 -19.26
C ALA A 27 -31.31 10.14 -20.61
N GLY A 28 -31.79 9.54 -21.72
CA GLY A 28 -31.32 9.90 -23.06
C GLY A 28 -31.33 8.76 -24.07
N ARG A 29 -32.50 8.44 -24.63
CA ARG A 29 -32.60 7.58 -25.82
C ARG A 29 -32.00 8.31 -27.03
N VAL A 30 -31.05 7.69 -27.73
CA VAL A 30 -30.80 7.93 -29.17
C VAL A 30 -30.66 6.58 -29.87
N VAL A 31 -31.15 6.50 -31.11
CA VAL A 31 -31.39 5.28 -31.89
C VAL A 31 -30.33 5.13 -32.99
N ALA A 32 -30.32 3.96 -33.64
CA ALA A 32 -29.51 3.55 -34.79
C ALA A 32 -28.07 3.12 -34.44
N GLY A 33 -27.52 2.07 -35.07
CA GLY A 33 -28.10 1.18 -36.08
C GLY A 33 -26.98 0.50 -36.85
N GLY A 34 -26.97 -0.84 -36.88
CA GLY A 34 -25.89 -1.59 -37.53
C GLY A 34 -26.03 -3.09 -37.33
N LEU A 35 -26.52 -3.79 -38.36
CA LEU A 35 -26.42 -5.24 -38.43
C LEU A 35 -24.96 -5.64 -38.67
N ALA A 36 -24.43 -6.47 -37.78
CA ALA A 36 -23.25 -7.29 -38.05
C ALA A 36 -23.42 -8.66 -37.38
N LEU A 37 -23.84 -9.67 -38.15
CA LEU A 37 -23.67 -11.06 -37.72
C LEU A 37 -22.18 -11.39 -37.75
N GLY A 38 -21.62 -11.70 -36.58
CA GLY A 38 -20.28 -12.25 -36.44
C GLY A 38 -20.27 -13.35 -35.38
N LEU A 39 -20.35 -14.61 -35.80
CA LEU A 39 -20.08 -15.73 -34.89
C LEU A 39 -18.59 -15.72 -34.53
N ALA A 40 -18.29 -15.50 -33.26
CA ALA A 40 -17.00 -15.82 -32.67
C ALA A 40 -17.23 -16.68 -31.42
N VAL A 41 -17.10 -18.00 -31.58
CA VAL A 41 -17.09 -18.94 -30.46
C VAL A 41 -15.74 -18.83 -29.77
N GLY A 42 -15.72 -18.34 -28.52
CA GLY A 42 -14.52 -18.20 -27.71
C GLY A 42 -14.82 -18.50 -26.25
N PHE A 43 -14.53 -19.72 -25.81
CA PHE A 43 -14.72 -20.13 -24.42
C PHE A 43 -13.76 -19.39 -23.49
N GLY A 44 -14.32 -18.82 -22.41
CA GLY A 44 -13.74 -18.68 -21.08
C GLY A 44 -12.26 -18.30 -20.91
N ALA A 45 -12.04 -17.11 -20.34
CA ALA A 45 -11.22 -17.00 -19.13
C ALA A 45 -11.64 -15.76 -18.33
N LEU A 46 -12.27 -16.01 -17.19
CA LEU A 46 -12.34 -15.18 -15.99
C LEU A 46 -11.87 -13.72 -16.13
N ALA A 47 -12.82 -12.79 -16.03
CA ALA A 47 -12.54 -11.47 -15.48
C ALA A 47 -12.10 -11.65 -14.01
N ALA A 48 -10.81 -11.91 -13.81
CA ALA A 48 -10.14 -11.77 -12.53
C ALA A 48 -10.11 -10.28 -12.19
N GLY A 49 -11.25 -9.76 -11.73
CA GLY A 49 -11.32 -8.45 -11.12
C GLY A 49 -10.34 -8.44 -9.96
N CYS A 50 -9.26 -7.68 -10.12
CA CYS A 50 -8.40 -7.30 -9.01
C CYS A 50 -9.22 -6.43 -8.06
N SER A 51 -10.00 -7.07 -7.18
CA SER A 51 -10.51 -6.44 -5.98
C SER A 51 -9.30 -6.05 -5.14
N SER A 52 -8.87 -4.80 -5.34
CA SER A 52 -7.84 -4.16 -4.53
C SER A 52 -8.39 -3.93 -3.13
N ASP A 53 -8.50 -5.00 -2.36
CA ASP A 53 -8.91 -5.04 -0.95
C ASP A 53 -7.87 -4.38 -0.03
N GLY A 54 -7.20 -3.30 -0.45
CA GLY A 54 -6.18 -2.62 0.36
C GLY A 54 -6.74 -2.14 1.71
N SER A 55 -8.03 -1.82 1.76
CA SER A 55 -8.74 -1.47 3.00
C SER A 55 -9.00 -2.69 3.91
N GLY A 56 -9.23 -3.87 3.33
CA GLY A 56 -9.46 -5.11 4.09
C GLY A 56 -8.17 -5.80 4.53
N ALA A 57 -7.16 -5.82 3.67
CA ALA A 57 -5.86 -6.44 3.93
C ALA A 57 -5.10 -5.75 5.08
N ALA A 58 -5.28 -4.43 5.26
CA ALA A 58 -4.70 -3.72 6.39
C ALA A 58 -5.27 -4.20 7.76
N ALA A 59 -6.55 -4.57 7.80
CA ALA A 59 -7.21 -5.07 9.02
C ALA A 59 -6.79 -6.51 9.39
N ASP A 60 -6.24 -7.27 8.45
CA ASP A 60 -5.64 -8.59 8.71
C ASP A 60 -4.34 -8.50 9.54
N VAL A 61 -3.68 -7.33 9.59
CA VAL A 61 -2.31 -7.16 10.13
C VAL A 61 -2.30 -6.41 11.46
N ARG A 62 -1.59 -6.95 12.44
CA ARG A 62 -1.36 -6.31 13.75
C ARG A 62 0.13 -6.32 14.09
N ILE A 63 0.67 -5.18 14.50
CA ILE A 63 1.99 -5.13 15.17
C ILE A 63 1.78 -5.55 16.63
N THR A 64 2.58 -6.51 17.08
CA THR A 64 2.56 -7.03 18.46
C THR A 64 3.71 -6.50 19.28
N ASP A 65 4.86 -6.22 18.66
CA ASP A 65 6.03 -5.65 19.33
C ASP A 65 6.85 -4.72 18.41
N CYS A 66 7.52 -3.75 19.02
CA CYS A 66 8.30 -2.70 18.36
C CYS A 66 9.41 -2.23 19.29
N VAL A 67 10.52 -2.97 19.32
CA VAL A 67 11.61 -2.79 20.31
C VAL A 67 12.93 -2.46 19.65
N ARG A 68 13.84 -1.89 20.44
CA ARG A 68 15.25 -1.80 20.12
C ARG A 68 15.93 -3.10 20.53
N ASP A 69 16.56 -3.77 19.58
CA ASP A 69 17.45 -4.90 19.83
C ASP A 69 18.65 -4.43 20.67
N PRO A 70 18.96 -5.09 21.80
CA PRO A 70 20.03 -4.64 22.69
C PRO A 70 21.41 -4.78 22.05
N ASP A 71 21.61 -5.80 21.19
CA ASP A 71 22.92 -6.25 20.74
C ASP A 71 23.38 -5.49 19.49
N ASN A 72 22.50 -5.38 18.48
CA ASN A 72 22.78 -4.65 17.24
C ASN A 72 22.21 -3.23 17.22
N HIS A 73 21.53 -2.82 18.29
CA HIS A 73 21.01 -1.46 18.50
C HIS A 73 19.95 -1.00 17.49
N ARG A 74 19.39 -1.89 16.66
CA ARG A 74 18.40 -1.56 15.61
C ARG A 74 16.98 -1.82 16.09
N ALA A 75 16.01 -1.28 15.34
CA ALA A 75 14.62 -1.63 15.55
C ALA A 75 14.33 -3.08 15.13
N VAL A 76 13.50 -3.77 15.90
CA VAL A 76 12.90 -5.06 15.57
C VAL A 76 11.41 -4.92 15.74
N VAL A 77 10.68 -5.24 14.68
CA VAL A 77 9.21 -5.24 14.68
C VAL A 77 8.74 -6.69 14.65
N THR A 78 7.85 -7.06 15.56
CA THR A 78 7.11 -8.31 15.49
C THR A 78 5.64 -8.03 15.26
N GLY A 79 4.97 -8.85 14.47
CA GLY A 79 3.55 -8.75 14.24
C GLY A 79 2.92 -10.06 13.83
N GLU A 80 1.61 -10.02 13.64
CA GLU A 80 0.78 -11.13 13.20
C GLU A 80 -0.06 -10.72 12.00
N VAL A 81 -0.34 -11.70 11.14
CA VAL A 81 -1.37 -11.63 10.12
C VAL A 81 -2.42 -12.69 10.41
N TYR A 82 -3.67 -12.28 10.56
CA TYR A 82 -4.85 -13.13 10.56
C TYR A 82 -5.53 -13.03 9.20
N ASN A 83 -5.58 -14.11 8.42
CA ASN A 83 -6.22 -14.07 7.11
C ASN A 83 -7.75 -14.17 7.24
N GLY A 84 -8.44 -13.03 7.19
CA GLY A 84 -9.90 -12.95 7.17
C GLY A 84 -10.55 -13.31 5.82
N SER A 85 -9.79 -13.61 4.77
CA SER A 85 -10.32 -14.08 3.48
C SER A 85 -10.76 -15.53 3.55
N SER A 86 -11.80 -15.88 2.79
CA SER A 86 -12.21 -17.27 2.58
C SER A 86 -11.19 -18.11 1.80
N LYS A 87 -10.22 -17.46 1.13
CA LYS A 87 -9.13 -18.11 0.38
C LYS A 87 -7.80 -18.02 1.10
N ARG A 88 -6.91 -18.99 0.82
CA ARG A 88 -5.48 -18.88 1.15
C ARG A 88 -4.87 -17.67 0.44
N SER A 89 -3.98 -16.95 1.12
CA SER A 89 -3.36 -15.73 0.60
C SER A 89 -1.86 -15.64 0.91
N ASN A 90 -1.14 -14.86 0.10
CA ASN A 90 0.18 -14.34 0.38
C ASN A 90 0.06 -12.87 0.80
N TYR A 91 0.92 -12.41 1.70
CA TYR A 91 0.96 -11.03 2.21
C TYR A 91 2.33 -10.41 1.99
N VAL A 92 2.35 -9.12 1.65
CA VAL A 92 3.52 -8.24 1.66
C VAL A 92 3.19 -7.05 2.55
N ILE A 93 3.95 -6.87 3.62
CA ILE A 93 3.67 -5.93 4.71
C ILE A 93 4.81 -4.93 4.76
N GLN A 94 4.49 -3.64 4.69
CA GLN A 94 5.43 -2.56 4.96
C GLN A 94 5.12 -1.95 6.32
N VAL A 95 6.13 -1.86 7.19
CA VAL A 95 6.06 -1.16 8.46
C VAL A 95 7.01 0.02 8.44
N ASP A 96 6.49 1.20 8.77
CA ASP A 96 7.28 2.38 9.04
C ASP A 96 7.69 2.39 10.52
N VAL A 97 8.97 2.67 10.78
CA VAL A 97 9.51 2.82 12.13
C VAL A 97 9.90 4.26 12.37
N LYS A 98 9.43 4.81 13.49
CA LYS A 98 9.77 6.16 13.97
C LYS A 98 10.51 6.08 15.29
N ALA A 99 11.53 6.91 15.43
CA ALA A 99 12.20 7.23 16.69
C ALA A 99 11.85 8.66 17.08
N ASN A 100 11.29 8.86 18.28
CA ASN A 100 10.88 10.19 18.76
C ASN A 100 10.10 10.99 17.68
N ASP A 101 9.07 10.33 17.13
CA ASP A 101 8.16 10.80 16.07
C ASP A 101 8.76 11.11 14.68
N SER A 102 10.10 11.08 14.55
CA SER A 102 10.80 11.14 13.26
C SER A 102 10.89 9.74 12.62
N LYS A 103 10.52 9.60 11.34
CA LYS A 103 10.71 8.34 10.60
C LYS A 103 12.21 8.07 10.44
N ILE A 104 12.64 6.89 10.86
CA ILE A 104 14.04 6.44 10.73
C ILE A 104 14.21 5.41 9.61
N GLU A 105 13.20 4.56 9.35
CA GLU A 105 13.31 3.51 8.34
C GLU A 105 11.93 2.95 7.93
N SER A 106 11.86 2.22 6.81
CA SER A 106 10.79 1.27 6.51
C SER A 106 11.33 -0.15 6.42
N GLY A 107 10.60 -1.13 6.94
CA GLY A 107 10.92 -2.54 6.77
C GLY A 107 9.80 -3.33 6.08
N LEU A 108 10.17 -4.43 5.44
CA LEU A 108 9.27 -5.29 4.68
C LEU A 108 9.25 -6.71 5.24
N ALA A 109 8.07 -7.32 5.30
CA ALA A 109 7.87 -8.75 5.51
C ALA A 109 7.01 -9.36 4.40
N SER A 110 7.33 -10.60 4.02
CA SER A 110 6.53 -11.39 3.09
C SER A 110 6.11 -12.71 3.75
N LEU A 111 4.80 -12.96 3.82
CA LEU A 111 4.24 -14.21 4.36
C LEU A 111 3.52 -14.97 3.26
N PHE A 112 4.01 -16.17 2.96
CA PHE A 112 3.43 -17.03 1.94
C PHE A 112 2.47 -18.06 2.53
N LYS A 113 1.45 -18.44 1.76
CA LYS A 113 0.49 -19.52 2.07
C LYS A 113 -0.11 -19.37 3.48
N VAL A 114 -0.73 -18.23 3.76
CA VAL A 114 -1.55 -18.02 4.97
C VAL A 114 -2.94 -18.58 4.68
N ASN A 115 -3.32 -19.68 5.32
CA ASN A 115 -4.63 -20.31 5.12
C ASN A 115 -5.76 -19.39 5.62
N SER A 116 -6.98 -19.58 5.09
CA SER A 116 -8.19 -18.92 5.61
C SER A 116 -8.35 -19.17 7.10
N GLY A 117 -8.67 -18.13 7.87
CA GLY A 117 -8.84 -18.19 9.33
C GLY A 117 -7.57 -18.47 10.14
N ALA A 118 -6.41 -18.60 9.52
CA ALA A 118 -5.14 -18.86 10.22
C ALA A 118 -4.44 -17.56 10.64
N ARG A 119 -3.64 -17.65 11.72
CA ARG A 119 -2.64 -16.63 12.07
C ARG A 119 -1.23 -17.08 11.68
N LYS A 120 -0.38 -16.15 11.25
CA LYS A 120 1.08 -16.31 11.17
C LYS A 120 1.77 -15.08 11.74
N THR A 121 2.87 -15.30 12.46
CA THR A 121 3.76 -14.25 12.92
C THR A 121 4.71 -13.81 11.80
N PHE A 122 5.19 -12.57 11.88
CA PHE A 122 6.30 -12.06 11.10
C PHE A 122 7.24 -11.23 11.98
N THR A 123 8.52 -11.18 11.59
CA THR A 123 9.52 -10.31 12.22
C THR A 123 10.22 -9.53 11.12
N ILE A 124 10.37 -8.23 11.34
CA ILE A 124 11.06 -7.29 10.45
C ILE A 124 12.26 -6.73 11.20
N ARG A 125 13.43 -6.73 10.55
CA ARG A 125 14.65 -6.06 11.00
C ARG A 125 15.00 -5.01 9.94
N PRO A 126 14.49 -3.76 10.04
CA PRO A 126 14.71 -2.74 9.01
C PRO A 126 16.21 -2.41 8.89
N VAL A 127 16.69 -2.19 7.67
CA VAL A 127 18.11 -1.92 7.39
C VAL A 127 18.42 -0.42 7.58
N GLY A 128 18.09 0.10 8.76
CA GLY A 128 18.16 1.53 9.07
C GLY A 128 19.38 1.95 9.88
N ALA A 129 19.29 3.15 10.47
CA ALA A 129 20.26 3.65 11.44
C ALA A 129 20.16 2.94 12.80
N ASP A 130 21.22 3.04 13.59
CA ASP A 130 21.21 2.56 14.98
C ASP A 130 20.35 3.47 15.85
N VAL A 131 19.58 2.87 16.76
CA VAL A 131 18.65 3.54 17.66
C VAL A 131 19.36 3.79 19.00
N PRO A 132 19.43 5.03 19.52
CA PRO A 132 19.98 5.30 20.85
C PRO A 132 19.17 4.61 21.96
N SER A 133 19.80 4.21 23.05
CA SER A 133 19.11 3.71 24.24
C SER A 133 18.14 4.77 24.81
N GLY A 134 17.00 4.33 25.35
CA GLY A 134 15.95 5.22 25.86
C GLY A 134 15.10 5.91 24.78
N THR A 135 15.40 5.73 23.50
CA THR A 135 14.56 6.23 22.40
C THR A 135 13.19 5.55 22.39
N LYS A 136 12.11 6.32 22.29
CA LYS A 136 10.78 5.77 22.07
C LYS A 136 10.64 5.37 20.60
N LEU A 137 10.40 4.08 20.35
CA LEU A 137 10.04 3.56 19.05
C LEU A 137 8.52 3.53 18.87
N THR A 138 8.07 3.93 17.68
CA THR A 138 6.68 3.81 17.22
C THR A 138 6.70 3.13 15.86
N CYS A 139 6.09 1.95 15.76
CA CYS A 139 5.95 1.21 14.51
C CYS A 139 4.52 1.33 13.99
N THR A 140 4.33 1.47 12.68
CA THR A 140 3.01 1.59 12.06
C THR A 140 2.97 0.86 10.73
N VAL A 141 1.93 0.06 10.50
CA VAL A 141 1.69 -0.58 9.20
C VAL A 141 1.41 0.51 8.17
N ALA A 142 2.33 0.68 7.21
CA ALA A 142 2.26 1.72 6.19
C ALA A 142 1.52 1.23 4.93
N HIS A 143 1.69 -0.05 4.59
CA HIS A 143 1.04 -0.68 3.44
C HIS A 143 0.90 -2.19 3.66
N VAL A 144 -0.20 -2.78 3.15
CA VAL A 144 -0.38 -4.24 3.08
C VAL A 144 -0.89 -4.62 1.69
N GLY A 145 -0.10 -5.41 0.98
CA GLY A 145 -0.56 -6.15 -0.20
C GLY A 145 -1.02 -7.54 0.22
N ARG A 146 -2.22 -7.95 -0.22
CA ARG A 146 -2.74 -9.32 -0.09
C ARG A 146 -3.02 -9.87 -1.48
N ILE A 147 -2.51 -11.04 -1.78
CA ILE A 147 -2.66 -11.72 -3.08
C ILE A 147 -3.22 -13.11 -2.80
N ALA A 148 -4.34 -13.48 -3.42
CA ALA A 148 -4.88 -14.83 -3.28
C ALA A 148 -3.87 -15.86 -3.81
N ALA A 149 -3.69 -16.94 -3.08
CA ALA A 149 -2.75 -18.01 -3.39
C ALA A 149 -3.53 -19.33 -3.43
N GLU A 150 -4.00 -19.67 -4.63
CA GLU A 150 -4.72 -20.92 -4.97
C GLU A 150 -4.11 -22.13 -4.29
#